data_AF-A0A4S1FPR4-F1
#
_entry.id   AF-A0A4S1FPR4-F1
#
_cell.length_a   1.000
_cell.length_b   1.000
_cell.length_c   1.000
_cell.angle_alpha   90.00
_cell.angle_beta   90.00
_cell.angle_gamma   90.00
#
_symmetry.space_group_name_H-M   'P 1'
#
loop_
_entity.id
_entity.type
_entity.pdbx_description
1 polymer ?
#
loop_
_entity_poly.entity_id
_entity_poly.type
_entity_poly.pdbx_seq_one_letter_code
_entity_poly.pdbx_strand_id
1 'polypeptide(L)'
;MSEPSRYQSVPKRGEVMSNPSACAEESFHLLNAAAKLHWRGQGDTWTAARDRAAVDAGITPAQAERLQKNWRTMKFPNGDVYRLLRNKYAYLCSWIENDAERMEREAREIEETNATLGGHHSVAQGLARAAKGAEREMR
;
A
#
# COMPACT_ATOMS: atom_id res chain seq x y z
N MET A 1 -62.63 -1.90 -13.52
CA MET A 1 -61.69 -2.71 -14.31
C MET A 1 -60.32 -2.55 -13.66
N SER A 2 -59.87 -3.54 -12.88
CA SER A 2 -58.61 -3.49 -12.13
C SER A 2 -57.42 -3.80 -13.02
N GLU A 3 -56.35 -3.02 -12.89
CA GLU A 3 -55.08 -3.19 -13.60
C GLU A 3 -54.45 -4.57 -13.33
N PRO A 4 -53.79 -5.21 -14.31
CA PRO A 4 -53.05 -6.44 -14.06
C PRO A 4 -51.78 -6.12 -13.25
N SER A 5 -51.75 -6.65 -12.03
CA SER A 5 -50.59 -6.69 -11.13
C SER A 5 -49.33 -7.13 -11.89
N ARG A 6 -48.30 -6.28 -11.86
CA ARG A 6 -46.96 -6.59 -12.40
C ARG A 6 -46.37 -7.71 -11.57
N TYR A 7 -46.43 -8.94 -12.09
CA TYR A 7 -45.69 -10.06 -11.55
C TYR A 7 -44.19 -9.70 -11.53
N GLN A 8 -43.63 -9.52 -10.33
CA GLN A 8 -42.18 -9.54 -10.15
C GLN A 8 -41.71 -10.91 -10.63
N SER A 9 -40.85 -10.91 -11.64
CA SER A 9 -40.27 -12.13 -12.20
C SER A 9 -39.52 -12.87 -11.10
N VAL A 10 -40.05 -14.02 -10.70
CA VAL A 10 -39.37 -14.95 -9.80
C VAL A 10 -38.04 -15.34 -10.44
N PRO A 11 -36.90 -15.28 -9.71
CA PRO A 11 -35.61 -15.68 -10.25
C PRO A 11 -35.67 -17.16 -10.67
N LYS A 12 -35.23 -17.45 -11.89
CA LYS A 12 -35.25 -18.80 -12.45
C LYS A 12 -34.39 -19.71 -11.57
N ARG A 13 -34.96 -20.83 -11.09
CA ARG A 13 -34.23 -21.92 -10.41
C ARG A 13 -33.00 -22.29 -11.24
N GLY A 14 -31.83 -21.88 -10.79
CA GLY A 14 -30.56 -22.05 -11.50
C GLY A 14 -29.55 -20.93 -11.28
N GLU A 15 -30.01 -19.72 -10.94
CA GLU A 15 -29.12 -18.66 -10.42
C GLU A 15 -28.73 -18.99 -8.98
N VAL A 16 -27.83 -19.98 -8.82
CA VAL A 16 -26.96 -19.98 -7.66
C VAL A 16 -26.12 -18.71 -7.83
N MET A 17 -26.48 -17.65 -7.10
CA MET A 17 -25.56 -16.56 -6.82
C MET A 17 -24.31 -17.20 -6.23
N SER A 18 -23.36 -17.51 -7.11
CA SER A 18 -22.13 -18.17 -6.74
C SER A 18 -21.33 -17.08 -6.07
N ASN A 19 -21.44 -17.00 -4.73
CA ASN A 19 -20.59 -16.12 -3.97
C ASN A 19 -19.14 -16.40 -4.37
N PRO A 20 -18.35 -15.36 -4.66
CA PRO A 20 -16.95 -15.55 -4.99
C PRO A 20 -16.28 -16.34 -3.88
N SER A 21 -15.35 -17.21 -4.23
CA SER A 21 -14.50 -17.79 -3.19
C SER A 21 -13.71 -16.69 -2.50
N ALA A 22 -13.47 -16.84 -1.20
CA ALA A 22 -12.60 -15.95 -0.45
C ALA A 22 -11.25 -15.75 -1.15
N CYS A 23 -10.69 -16.83 -1.74
CA CYS A 23 -9.44 -16.74 -2.49
C CYS A 23 -9.55 -15.90 -3.77
N ALA A 24 -10.68 -15.94 -4.49
CA ALA A 24 -10.88 -15.12 -5.70
C ALA A 24 -11.01 -13.64 -5.35
N GLU A 25 -11.77 -13.33 -4.30
CA GLU A 25 -11.92 -11.98 -3.77
C GLU A 25 -10.58 -11.44 -3.27
N GLU A 26 -9.86 -12.22 -2.46
CA GLU A 26 -8.51 -11.86 -1.98
C GLU A 26 -7.57 -11.63 -3.16
N SER A 27 -7.47 -12.55 -4.12
CA SER A 27 -6.65 -12.39 -5.33
C SER A 27 -6.96 -11.09 -6.07
N PHE A 28 -8.25 -10.75 -6.21
CA PHE A 28 -8.68 -9.50 -6.85
C PHE A 28 -8.20 -8.26 -6.09
N HIS A 29 -8.31 -8.27 -4.76
CA HIS A 29 -7.82 -7.16 -3.94
C HIS A 29 -6.29 -7.01 -3.99
N LEU A 30 -5.56 -8.12 -3.93
CA LEU A 30 -4.10 -8.14 -4.04
C LEU A 30 -3.63 -7.60 -5.40
N LEU A 31 -4.27 -8.03 -6.50
CA LEU A 31 -3.97 -7.53 -7.84
C LEU A 31 -4.25 -6.02 -7.95
N ASN A 32 -5.35 -5.53 -7.39
CA ASN A 32 -5.65 -4.10 -7.41
C ASN A 32 -4.67 -3.28 -6.56
N ALA A 33 -4.26 -3.79 -5.40
CA ALA A 33 -3.26 -3.13 -4.57
C ALA A 33 -1.92 -3.00 -5.31
N ALA A 34 -1.45 -4.09 -5.93
CA ALA A 34 -0.25 -4.07 -6.75
C ALA A 34 -0.40 -3.11 -7.95
N ALA A 35 -1.54 -3.12 -8.65
CA ALA A 35 -1.80 -2.22 -9.77
C ALA A 35 -1.74 -0.73 -9.37
N LYS A 36 -2.20 -0.37 -8.15
CA LYS A 36 -2.06 1.01 -7.65
C LYS A 36 -0.60 1.43 -7.52
N LEU A 37 0.28 0.54 -7.04
CA LEU A 37 1.71 0.83 -6.89
C LEU A 37 2.41 1.02 -8.23
N HIS A 38 1.94 0.35 -9.28
CA HIS A 38 2.46 0.53 -10.63
C HIS A 38 1.81 1.69 -11.39
N TRP A 39 0.85 2.43 -10.81
CA TRP A 39 0.25 3.57 -11.51
C TRP A 39 1.28 4.69 -11.74
N ARG A 40 1.45 5.13 -12.98
CA ARG A 40 2.45 6.15 -13.39
C ARG A 40 1.92 7.58 -13.45
N GLY A 41 0.65 7.81 -13.12
CA GLY A 41 0.05 9.14 -13.16
C GLY A 41 -0.67 9.46 -14.46
N GLN A 42 -0.72 10.75 -14.82
CA GLN A 42 -1.56 11.23 -15.92
C GLN A 42 -1.10 10.67 -17.28
N GLY A 43 -2.03 10.07 -18.02
CA GLY A 43 -1.75 9.40 -19.31
C GLY A 43 -1.54 7.89 -19.20
N ASP A 44 -1.47 7.34 -17.99
CA ASP A 44 -1.47 5.90 -17.76
C ASP A 44 -2.89 5.32 -17.77
N THR A 45 -3.02 4.01 -18.01
CA THR A 45 -4.31 3.32 -17.98
C THR A 45 -4.32 2.24 -16.92
N TRP A 46 -5.50 1.98 -16.34
CA TRP A 46 -5.62 1.01 -15.26
C TRP A 46 -5.26 -0.39 -15.74
N THR A 47 -5.57 -0.70 -17.00
CA THR A 47 -5.16 -1.91 -17.68
C THR A 47 -3.63 -2.02 -17.78
N ALA A 48 -2.94 -0.95 -18.20
CA ALA A 48 -1.49 -0.97 -18.28
C ALA A 48 -0.80 -1.09 -16.91
N ALA A 49 -1.38 -0.48 -15.87
CA ALA A 49 -0.90 -0.62 -14.50
C ALA A 49 -1.11 -2.05 -13.96
N ARG A 50 -2.28 -2.65 -14.22
CA ARG A 50 -2.58 -4.05 -13.91
C ARG A 50 -1.62 -5.00 -14.62
N ASP A 51 -1.37 -4.81 -15.91
CA ASP A 51 -0.53 -5.72 -16.68
C ASP A 51 0.93 -5.68 -16.21
N ARG A 52 1.42 -4.50 -15.80
CA ARG A 52 2.72 -4.37 -15.15
C ARG A 52 2.76 -5.07 -13.78
N ALA A 53 1.72 -4.89 -12.97
CA ALA A 53 1.59 -5.61 -11.71
C ALA A 53 1.52 -7.14 -11.89
N ALA A 54 0.85 -7.60 -12.95
CA ALA A 54 0.75 -9.01 -13.31
C ALA A 54 2.13 -9.59 -13.64
N VAL A 55 2.87 -8.93 -14.53
CA VAL A 55 4.23 -9.33 -14.92
C VAL A 55 5.17 -9.35 -13.72
N ASP A 56 5.09 -8.32 -12.87
CA ASP A 56 5.92 -8.20 -11.66
C ASP A 56 5.56 -9.23 -10.56
N ALA A 57 4.31 -9.71 -10.55
CA ALA A 57 3.86 -10.83 -9.71
C ALA A 57 4.14 -12.21 -10.34
N GLY A 58 4.67 -12.27 -11.57
CA GLY A 58 4.95 -13.52 -12.27
C GLY A 58 3.71 -14.21 -12.86
N ILE A 59 2.60 -13.48 -13.04
CA ILE A 59 1.39 -13.97 -13.72
C ILE A 59 1.21 -13.28 -15.07
N THR A 60 0.52 -13.95 -15.99
CA THR A 60 0.28 -13.38 -17.32
C THR A 60 -0.79 -12.28 -17.29
N PRO A 61 -0.72 -11.26 -18.16
CA PRO A 61 -1.78 -10.26 -18.31
C PRO A 61 -3.17 -10.87 -18.55
N ALA A 62 -3.25 -11.96 -19.32
CA ALA A 62 -4.51 -12.67 -19.57
C ALA A 62 -5.10 -13.31 -18.29
N GLN A 63 -4.26 -13.86 -17.40
CA GLN A 63 -4.70 -14.38 -16.10
C GLN A 63 -5.20 -13.25 -15.20
N ALA A 64 -4.48 -12.11 -15.18
CA ALA A 64 -4.88 -10.93 -14.42
C ALA A 64 -6.21 -10.34 -14.95
N GLU A 65 -6.39 -10.28 -16.26
CA GLU A 65 -7.64 -9.84 -16.89
C GLU A 65 -8.81 -10.76 -16.55
N ARG A 66 -8.61 -12.08 -16.66
CA ARG A 66 -9.63 -13.07 -16.30
C ARG A 66 -10.03 -12.94 -14.84
N LEU A 67 -9.06 -12.76 -13.94
CA LEU A 67 -9.31 -12.53 -12.53
C LEU A 67 -10.13 -11.24 -12.34
N GLN A 68 -9.71 -10.14 -12.94
CA GLN A 68 -10.40 -8.85 -12.82
C GLN A 68 -11.85 -8.89 -13.30
N LYS A 69 -12.13 -9.56 -14.41
CA LYS A 69 -13.48 -9.64 -15.00
C LYS A 69 -14.39 -10.61 -14.25
N ASN A 70 -13.85 -11.74 -13.78
CA ASN A 70 -14.66 -12.88 -13.36
C ASN A 70 -14.60 -13.17 -11.86
N TRP A 71 -13.84 -12.43 -11.05
CA TRP A 71 -13.64 -12.76 -9.62
C TRP A 71 -14.97 -12.98 -8.87
N ARG A 72 -16.00 -12.18 -9.15
CA ARG A 72 -17.33 -12.26 -8.50
C ARG A 72 -18.07 -13.58 -8.70
N THR A 73 -17.78 -14.27 -9.80
CA THR A 73 -18.39 -15.57 -10.14
C THR A 73 -17.37 -16.71 -10.08
N MET A 74 -16.13 -16.42 -9.66
CA MET A 74 -15.03 -17.37 -9.67
C MET A 74 -15.05 -18.23 -8.42
N LYS A 75 -15.41 -19.51 -8.61
CA LYS A 75 -15.44 -20.49 -7.52
C LYS A 75 -14.05 -20.82 -6.99
N PHE A 76 -13.04 -20.89 -7.84
CA PHE A 76 -11.64 -21.04 -7.43
C PHE A 76 -10.74 -20.32 -8.44
N PRO A 77 -9.88 -19.39 -8.00
CA PRO A 77 -8.80 -18.90 -8.85
C PRO A 77 -7.81 -20.05 -9.10
N ASN A 78 -7.02 -19.96 -10.19
CA ASN A 78 -5.89 -20.87 -10.35
C ASN A 78 -4.97 -20.73 -9.13
N GLY A 79 -4.67 -21.83 -8.45
CA GLY A 79 -3.93 -21.83 -7.18
C GLY A 79 -2.56 -21.14 -7.29
N ASP A 80 -1.91 -21.24 -8.45
CA ASP A 80 -0.66 -20.54 -8.71
C ASP A 80 -0.84 -19.03 -8.80
N VAL A 81 -1.92 -18.55 -9.43
CA VAL A 81 -2.24 -17.12 -9.50
C VAL A 81 -2.45 -16.55 -8.11
N TYR A 82 -3.21 -17.26 -7.27
CA TYR A 82 -3.43 -16.87 -5.88
C TYR A 82 -2.11 -16.83 -5.08
N ARG A 83 -1.31 -17.89 -5.15
CA ARG A 83 -0.04 -18.01 -4.43
C ARG A 83 0.95 -16.91 -4.84
N LEU A 84 1.08 -16.65 -6.13
CA LEU A 84 1.99 -15.64 -6.68
C LEU A 84 1.58 -14.23 -6.23
N LEU A 85 0.28 -13.90 -6.31
CA LEU A 85 -0.24 -12.62 -5.83
C LEU A 85 -0.04 -12.44 -4.31
N ARG A 86 -0.25 -13.49 -3.53
CA ARG A 86 -0.07 -13.45 -2.07
C ARG A 86 1.39 -13.28 -1.67
N ASN A 87 2.30 -14.00 -2.33
CA ASN A 87 3.74 -13.84 -2.11
C ASN A 87 4.20 -12.42 -2.50
N LYS A 88 3.70 -11.89 -3.61
CA LYS A 88 4.04 -10.54 -4.04
C LYS A 88 3.54 -9.50 -3.04
N TYR A 89 2.33 -9.66 -2.54
CA TYR A 89 1.79 -8.77 -1.52
C TYR A 89 2.58 -8.84 -0.21
N ALA A 90 2.93 -10.04 0.25
CA ALA A 90 3.78 -10.20 1.45
C ALA A 90 5.15 -9.52 1.27
N TYR A 91 5.76 -9.65 0.09
CA TYR A 91 6.98 -8.92 -0.25
C TYR A 91 6.78 -7.40 -0.20
N LEU A 92 5.68 -6.89 -0.75
CA LEU A 92 5.36 -5.46 -0.70
C LEU A 92 5.16 -4.95 0.73
N CYS A 93 4.47 -5.71 1.58
CA CYS A 93 4.32 -5.36 3.00
C CYS A 93 5.68 -5.30 3.70
N SER A 94 6.53 -6.32 3.52
CA SER A 94 7.87 -6.33 4.11
C SER A 94 8.74 -5.19 3.60
N TRP A 95 8.59 -4.81 2.33
CA TRP A 95 9.33 -3.69 1.75
C TRP A 95 8.91 -2.35 2.36
N ILE A 96 7.61 -2.15 2.58
CA ILE A 96 7.06 -0.95 3.24
C ILE A 96 7.51 -0.88 4.70
N GLU A 97 7.47 -2.01 5.43
CA GLU A 97 7.93 -2.09 6.82
C GLU A 97 9.42 -1.72 6.93
N ASN A 98 10.25 -2.28 6.06
CA ASN A 98 11.69 -1.94 6.00
C ASN A 98 11.93 -0.47 5.63
N ASP A 99 11.12 0.12 4.75
CA ASP A 99 11.22 1.53 4.37
C ASP A 99 10.83 2.45 5.53
N ALA A 100 9.78 2.09 6.27
CA ALA A 100 9.36 2.80 7.47
C ALA A 100 10.44 2.74 8.56
N GLU A 101 11.06 1.58 8.79
CA GLU A 101 12.19 1.44 9.73
C GLU A 101 13.39 2.32 9.32
N ARG A 102 13.68 2.42 8.02
CA ARG A 102 14.74 3.30 7.52
C ARG A 102 14.40 4.77 7.80
N MET A 103 13.19 5.21 7.49
CA MET A 103 12.76 6.58 7.76
C MET A 103 12.79 6.91 9.26
N GLU A 104 12.40 5.97 10.13
CA GLU A 104 12.48 6.19 11.58
C GLU A 104 13.94 6.32 12.05
N ARG A 105 14.86 5.53 11.48
CA ARG A 105 16.29 5.66 11.76
C ARG A 105 16.83 7.00 11.30
N GLU A 106 16.52 7.41 10.07
CA GLU A 106 16.93 8.72 9.53
C GLU A 106 16.37 9.86 10.38
N ALA A 107 15.11 9.77 10.81
CA ALA A 107 14.51 10.76 11.70
C ALA A 107 15.22 10.83 13.06
N ARG A 108 15.60 9.69 13.64
CA ARG A 108 16.34 9.61 14.89
C ARG A 108 17.76 10.17 14.76
N GLU A 109 18.44 9.87 13.66
CA GLU A 109 19.77 10.44 13.36
C GLU A 109 19.71 11.97 13.21
N ILE A 110 18.66 12.51 12.59
CA ILE A 110 18.42 13.95 12.49
C ILE A 110 18.15 14.55 13.88
N GLU A 111 17.30 13.91 14.69
CA GLU A 111 17.01 14.36 16.06
C GLU A 111 18.27 14.37 16.92
N GLU A 112 19.05 13.29 16.90
CA GLU A 112 20.32 13.18 17.63
C GLU A 112 21.30 14.26 17.14
N THR A 113 21.49 14.42 15.83
CA THR A 113 22.37 15.45 15.26
C THR A 113 21.95 16.87 15.68
N ASN A 114 20.64 17.16 15.68
CA ASN A 114 20.09 18.44 16.12
C ASN A 114 20.26 18.66 17.62
N ALA A 115 20.08 17.62 18.45
CA ALA A 115 20.31 17.68 19.88
C ALA A 115 21.80 17.95 20.20
N THR A 116 22.72 17.32 19.47
CA THR A 116 24.16 17.57 19.61
C THR A 116 24.52 19.01 19.21
N LEU A 117 24.03 19.50 18.06
CA LEU A 117 24.29 20.88 17.61
C LEU A 117 23.73 21.93 18.60
N GLY A 118 22.53 21.71 19.16
CA GLY A 118 21.94 22.59 20.18
C GLY A 118 22.66 22.55 21.53
N GLY A 119 23.19 21.39 21.93
CA GLY A 119 24.02 21.23 23.12
C GLY A 119 25.36 21.96 23.02
N HIS A 120 26.03 21.89 21.86
CA HIS A 120 27.30 22.58 21.64
C HIS A 120 27.13 24.11 21.57
N HIS A 121 26.05 24.61 20.99
CA HIS A 121 25.80 26.05 20.90
C HIS A 121 25.49 26.68 22.27
N SER A 122 24.75 25.98 23.13
CA SER A 122 24.40 26.47 24.47
C SER A 122 25.60 26.48 25.43
N VAL A 123 26.47 25.47 25.39
CA VAL A 123 27.70 25.43 26.19
C VAL A 123 28.69 26.50 25.76
N ALA A 124 28.88 26.71 24.45
CA ALA A 124 29.77 27.77 23.93
C ALA A 124 29.28 29.18 24.32
N GLN A 125 27.97 29.43 24.30
CA GLN A 125 27.40 30.72 24.68
C GLN A 125 27.44 30.95 26.21
N GLY A 126 27.28 29.89 27.01
CA GLY A 126 27.43 29.92 28.47
C GLY A 126 28.85 30.23 28.94
N LEU A 127 29.86 29.58 28.34
CA LEU A 127 31.27 29.85 28.62
C LEU A 127 31.70 31.27 28.22
N ALA A 128 31.23 31.78 27.07
CA ALA A 128 31.52 33.13 26.62
C ALA A 128 30.89 34.23 27.52
N ARG A 129 29.72 33.97 28.12
CA ARG A 129 29.10 34.88 29.10
C ARG A 129 29.80 34.83 30.46
N ALA A 130 30.20 33.64 30.93
CA ALA A 130 30.92 33.48 32.20
C ALA A 130 32.30 34.19 32.17
N ALA A 131 33.03 34.09 31.05
CA ALA A 131 34.31 34.77 30.86
C ALA A 131 34.18 36.30 30.90
N LYS A 132 33.13 36.87 30.29
CA LYS A 132 32.85 38.32 30.33
C LYS A 132 32.37 38.83 31.70
N GLY A 133 31.78 37.97 32.53
CA GLY A 133 31.39 38.30 33.90
C GLY A 133 32.61 38.40 34.84
N ALA A 134 33.54 37.45 34.71
CA ALA A 134 34.75 37.39 35.55
C ALA A 134 35.71 38.57 35.33
N GLU A 135 35.79 39.12 34.10
CA GLU A 135 36.60 40.32 33.82
C GLU A 135 36.00 41.61 34.41
N ARG A 136 34.72 41.60 34.79
CA ARG A 136 34.02 42.79 35.30
C ARG A 136 34.07 42.95 36.83
N GLU A 137 34.37 41.88 37.56
CA GLU A 137 34.48 41.88 39.03
C GLU A 137 35.91 42.10 39.55
N MET A 138 36.92 42.09 38.68
CA MET A 138 38.34 42.32 39.04
C MET A 138 38.83 43.74 38.70
N ARG A 139 37.97 44.76 38.75
CA ARG A 139 38.35 46.15 38.49
C ARG A 139 37.83 47.13 39.52
#